data_AF-A0A8H5SSC7-F1
#
_entry.id   AF-A0A8H5SSC7-F1
#
_cell.length_a   1.000
_cell.length_b   1.000
_cell.length_c   1.000
_cell.angle_alpha   90.00
_cell.angle_beta   90.00
_cell.angle_gamma   90.00
#
_symmetry.space_group_name_H-M   'P 1'
#
loop_
_entity.id
_entity.type
_entity.pdbx_description
1 polymer ?
#
loop_
_entity_poly.entity_id
_entity_poly.type
_entity_poly.pdbx_seq_one_letter_code
_entity_poly.pdbx_strand_id
1 'polypeptide(L)'
;MAIAPAYHESLPYVDQEPTPEDLAAARALITVEASSQPPQPTSNTEPTFSPAITTELERISNSTPLAPLDLSRYEAPSPSAPPTTALPAAAVAQSYLSSRLTNLQLLEKWGKNAWLLGNHGLEAELQALERELAATKREVDIV
;
A
#
# COMPACT_ATOMS: atom_id res chain seq x y z
N MET A 1 4.93 40.08 25.45
CA MET A 1 5.25 39.31 26.67
C MET A 1 5.60 37.91 26.21
N ALA A 2 6.85 37.47 26.37
CA ALA A 2 7.26 36.13 25.95
C ALA A 2 6.59 35.11 26.89
N ILE A 3 5.83 34.17 26.32
CA ILE A 3 5.22 33.07 27.09
C ILE A 3 6.38 32.16 27.50
N ALA A 4 6.57 31.98 28.81
CA ALA A 4 7.55 31.01 29.30
C ALA A 4 7.18 29.62 28.75
N PRO A 5 8.16 28.80 28.34
CA PRO A 5 7.86 27.44 27.89
C PRO A 5 7.06 26.73 28.97
N ALA A 6 5.86 26.24 28.61
CA ALA A 6 5.08 25.41 29.50
C ALA A 6 5.76 24.05 29.59
N TYR A 7 6.43 23.79 30.70
CA TYR A 7 6.90 22.44 31.02
C TYR A 7 5.66 21.66 31.49
N HIS A 8 5.22 20.72 30.67
CA HIS A 8 4.14 19.81 31.04
C HIS A 8 4.72 18.73 31.95
N GLU A 9 4.67 18.98 33.27
CA GLU A 9 5.11 18.05 34.32
C GLU A 9 4.04 16.96 34.53
N SER A 10 3.93 16.05 33.55
CA SER A 10 3.20 14.79 33.71
C SER A 10 4.22 13.67 33.53
N LEU A 11 4.49 12.90 34.58
CA LEU A 11 5.56 11.90 34.61
C LEU A 11 4.97 10.49 34.67
N PRO A 12 4.76 9.81 33.52
CA PRO A 12 4.01 8.55 33.48
C PRO A 12 4.56 7.42 34.36
N TYR A 13 5.87 7.44 34.66
CA TYR A 13 6.54 6.43 35.49
C TYR A 13 6.70 6.83 36.97
N VAL A 14 6.42 8.09 37.33
CA VAL A 14 6.53 8.61 38.70
C VAL A 14 5.15 8.84 39.31
N ASP A 15 4.24 9.40 38.51
CA ASP A 15 2.86 9.64 38.91
C ASP A 15 2.10 8.31 39.00
N GLN A 16 1.18 8.22 39.95
CA GLN A 16 0.29 7.07 40.02
C GLN A 16 -0.66 7.07 38.82
N GLU A 17 -0.96 5.88 38.30
CA GLU A 17 -1.90 5.75 37.20
C GLU A 17 -3.27 6.31 37.62
N PRO A 18 -3.83 7.29 36.88
CA PRO A 18 -5.06 7.95 37.25
C PRO A 18 -6.22 6.96 37.28
N THR A 19 -7.14 7.15 38.21
CA THR A 19 -8.30 6.26 38.31
C THR A 19 -9.23 6.45 37.10
N PRO A 20 -10.08 5.45 36.78
CA PRO A 20 -11.04 5.60 35.68
C PRO A 20 -11.99 6.80 35.84
N GLU A 21 -12.28 7.21 37.08
CA GLU A 21 -13.10 8.39 37.39
C GLU A 21 -12.36 9.69 37.07
N ASP A 22 -11.08 9.78 37.45
CA ASP A 22 -10.23 10.94 37.13
C ASP A 22 -10.05 11.10 35.61
N LEU A 23 -9.86 10.00 34.88
CA LEU A 23 -9.81 10.01 33.41
C LEU A 23 -11.12 10.47 32.78
N ALA A 24 -12.27 10.06 33.33
CA ALA A 24 -13.58 10.49 32.86
C ALA A 24 -13.81 11.99 33.12
N ALA A 25 -13.43 12.48 34.29
CA ALA A 25 -13.50 13.90 34.63
C ALA A 25 -12.59 14.75 33.73
N ALA A 26 -11.35 14.32 33.50
CA ALA A 26 -10.42 15.00 32.60
C ALA A 26 -10.95 15.05 31.15
N ARG A 27 -11.48 13.94 30.63
CA ARG A 27 -12.13 13.89 29.31
C ARG A 27 -13.35 14.79 29.21
N ALA A 28 -14.16 14.89 30.27
CA ALA A 28 -15.31 15.79 30.30
C ALA A 28 -14.87 17.26 30.19
N LEU A 29 -13.84 17.67 30.92
CA LEU A 29 -13.26 19.02 30.81
C LEU A 29 -12.70 19.30 29.41
N ILE A 30 -11.95 18.35 28.83
CA ILE A 30 -11.45 18.47 27.45
C ILE A 30 -12.61 18.65 26.46
N THR A 31 -13.70 17.91 26.64
CA THR A 31 -14.88 17.99 25.76
C THR A 31 -15.57 19.34 25.86
N VAL A 32 -15.68 19.91 27.06
CA VAL A 32 -16.27 21.24 27.30
C VAL A 32 -15.42 22.34 26.63
N GLU A 33 -14.11 22.29 26.80
CA GLU A 33 -13.19 23.26 26.17
C GLU A 33 -13.17 23.10 24.64
N ALA A 34 -13.10 21.85 24.14
CA ALA A 34 -13.17 21.56 22.71
C ALA A 34 -14.49 21.99 22.06
N SER A 35 -15.59 22.08 22.83
CA SER A 35 -16.88 22.59 22.34
C SER A 35 -16.93 24.12 22.30
N SER A 36 -16.09 24.78 23.11
CA SER A 36 -16.00 26.24 23.23
C SER A 36 -15.00 26.83 22.24
N GLN A 37 -14.03 26.03 21.78
CA GLN A 37 -13.13 26.38 20.69
C GLN A 37 -13.69 25.85 19.37
N PRO A 38 -14.11 26.71 18.41
CA PRO A 38 -14.53 26.24 17.11
C PRO A 38 -13.39 25.43 16.47
N PRO A 39 -13.65 24.24 15.91
CA PRO A 39 -12.61 23.47 15.25
C PRO A 39 -11.98 24.39 14.19
N GLN A 40 -10.65 24.53 14.23
CA GLN A 40 -9.97 25.17 13.11
C GLN A 40 -10.33 24.35 11.87
N PRO A 41 -10.94 24.96 10.83
CA PRO A 41 -11.17 24.24 9.61
C PRO A 41 -9.80 23.82 9.10
N THR A 42 -9.51 22.52 9.19
CA THR A 42 -8.51 21.93 8.32
C THR A 42 -9.11 22.12 6.94
N SER A 43 -8.68 23.16 6.23
CA SER A 43 -9.03 23.33 4.83
C SER A 43 -8.29 22.22 4.09
N ASN A 44 -8.78 20.99 4.21
CA ASN A 44 -8.43 19.94 3.31
C ASN A 44 -9.02 20.39 1.98
N THR A 45 -8.18 21.02 1.16
CA THR A 45 -8.52 21.37 -0.21
C THR A 45 -9.05 20.10 -0.86
N GLU A 46 -10.26 20.14 -1.40
CA GLU A 46 -10.78 18.99 -2.12
C GLU A 46 -9.81 18.67 -3.26
N PRO A 47 -9.29 17.43 -3.31
CA PRO A 47 -8.34 17.05 -4.34
C PRO A 47 -9.00 17.19 -5.70
N THR A 48 -8.35 17.92 -6.62
CA THR A 48 -8.80 18.01 -8.01
C THR A 48 -8.32 16.76 -8.75
N PHE A 49 -9.26 15.92 -9.18
CA PHE A 49 -8.96 14.69 -9.91
C PHE A 49 -9.04 14.88 -11.42
N SER A 50 -8.29 14.06 -12.15
CA SER A 50 -8.47 13.97 -13.60
C SER A 50 -9.80 13.27 -13.93
N PRO A 51 -10.38 13.49 -15.13
CA PRO A 51 -11.62 12.84 -15.54
C PRO A 51 -11.58 11.30 -15.43
N ALA A 52 -10.42 10.70 -15.69
CA ALA A 52 -10.26 9.24 -15.56
C ALA A 52 -10.41 8.77 -14.11
N ILE A 53 -9.86 9.52 -13.15
CA ILE A 53 -9.95 9.18 -11.73
C ILE A 53 -11.38 9.43 -11.20
N THR A 54 -12.04 10.52 -11.62
CA THR A 54 -13.44 10.78 -11.22
C THR A 54 -14.37 9.66 -11.67
N THR A 55 -14.22 9.16 -12.91
CA THR A 55 -15.02 8.03 -13.40
C THR A 55 -14.79 6.75 -12.59
N GLU A 56 -13.56 6.47 -12.18
CA GLU A 56 -13.28 5.32 -11.31
C GLU A 56 -13.84 5.49 -9.90
N LEU A 57 -13.79 6.69 -9.34
CA LEU A 57 -14.39 6.99 -8.04
C LEU A 57 -15.91 6.81 -8.08
N GLU A 58 -16.58 7.25 -9.14
CA GLU A 58 -18.02 7.03 -9.36
C GLU A 58 -18.36 5.55 -9.52
N ARG A 59 -17.54 4.79 -10.25
CA ARG A 59 -17.71 3.32 -10.37
C ARG A 59 -17.62 2.65 -9.00
N ILE A 60 -16.64 3.04 -8.19
CA ILE A 60 -16.42 2.51 -6.83
C ILE A 60 -17.57 2.91 -5.90
N SER A 61 -18.03 4.17 -5.94
CA SER A 61 -19.16 4.63 -5.10
C SER A 61 -20.45 3.87 -5.44
N ASN A 62 -20.62 3.50 -6.70
CA ASN A 62 -21.73 2.67 -7.17
C ASN A 62 -21.50 1.15 -6.97
N SER A 63 -20.43 0.76 -6.26
CA SER A 63 -20.07 -0.65 -6.00
C SER A 63 -20.04 -1.53 -7.26
N THR A 64 -19.75 -0.94 -8.42
CA THR A 64 -19.74 -1.65 -9.70
C THR A 64 -18.38 -2.32 -9.87
N PRO A 65 -18.29 -3.66 -10.06
CA PRO A 65 -17.01 -4.33 -10.23
C PRO A 65 -16.31 -3.92 -11.52
N LEU A 66 -14.97 -3.95 -11.53
CA LEU A 66 -14.18 -3.70 -12.74
C LEU A 66 -14.38 -4.86 -13.73
N ALA A 67 -14.53 -4.55 -15.02
CA ALA A 67 -14.58 -5.59 -16.05
C ALA A 67 -13.25 -6.36 -16.07
N PRO A 68 -13.28 -7.71 -16.10
CA PRO A 68 -12.06 -8.49 -16.21
C PRO A 68 -11.36 -8.19 -17.54
N LEU A 69 -10.03 -8.27 -17.53
CA LEU A 69 -9.25 -8.12 -18.75
C LEU A 69 -9.63 -9.22 -19.74
N ASP A 70 -9.98 -8.82 -20.97
CA ASP A 70 -10.29 -9.77 -22.04
C ASP A 70 -9.00 -10.45 -22.53
N LEU A 71 -8.92 -11.77 -22.32
CA LEU A 71 -7.80 -12.60 -22.75
C LEU A 71 -8.06 -13.35 -24.06
N SER A 72 -9.25 -13.22 -24.64
CA SER A 72 -9.66 -13.95 -25.86
C SER A 72 -8.71 -13.73 -27.05
N ARG A 73 -8.06 -12.56 -27.10
CA ARG A 73 -7.03 -12.23 -28.11
C ARG A 73 -5.84 -13.19 -28.11
N TYR A 74 -5.48 -13.76 -26.96
CA TYR A 74 -4.32 -14.63 -26.82
C TYR A 74 -4.68 -16.11 -26.87
N GLU A 75 -5.97 -16.43 -26.96
CA GLU A 75 -6.42 -17.80 -27.13
C GLU A 75 -6.21 -18.26 -28.58
N ALA A 76 -5.99 -19.55 -28.77
CA ALA A 76 -5.86 -20.11 -30.10
C ALA A 76 -7.21 -19.96 -30.84
N PRO A 77 -7.21 -19.51 -32.11
CA PRO A 77 -8.45 -19.38 -32.86
C PRO A 77 -9.12 -20.75 -33.04
N SER A 78 -10.45 -20.78 -32.98
CA SER A 78 -11.21 -22.00 -33.29
C SER A 78 -10.91 -22.46 -34.72
N PRO A 79 -10.74 -23.76 -34.98
CA PRO A 79 -10.50 -24.28 -36.32
C PRO A 79 -11.65 -24.01 -37.30
N SER A 80 -12.85 -23.70 -36.78
CA SER A 80 -14.03 -23.33 -37.58
C SER A 80 -14.16 -21.82 -37.84
N ALA A 81 -13.23 -20.99 -37.34
CA ALA A 81 -13.28 -19.55 -37.50
C ALA A 81 -12.95 -19.12 -38.95
N PRO A 82 -13.58 -18.04 -39.47
CA PRO A 82 -13.30 -17.57 -40.81
C PRO A 82 -11.84 -17.12 -40.96
N PRO A 83 -11.20 -17.36 -42.11
CA PRO A 83 -9.77 -17.07 -42.31
C PRO A 83 -9.39 -15.61 -42.01
N THR A 84 -10.30 -14.68 -42.29
CA THR A 84 -10.10 -13.23 -42.11
C THR A 84 -9.89 -12.84 -40.64
N THR A 85 -10.47 -13.58 -39.69
CA THR A 85 -10.27 -13.35 -38.24
C THR A 85 -9.31 -14.36 -37.63
N ALA A 86 -9.26 -15.59 -38.15
CA ALA A 86 -8.40 -16.65 -37.65
C ALA A 86 -6.91 -16.39 -37.96
N LEU A 87 -6.56 -15.88 -39.14
CA LEU A 87 -5.16 -15.67 -39.53
C LEU A 87 -4.42 -14.63 -38.66
N PRO A 88 -4.99 -13.43 -38.39
CA PRO A 88 -4.35 -12.47 -37.49
C PRO A 88 -4.19 -13.02 -36.06
N ALA A 89 -5.23 -13.68 -35.54
CA ALA A 89 -5.17 -14.30 -34.21
C ALA A 89 -4.11 -15.41 -34.13
N ALA A 90 -4.01 -16.26 -35.15
CA ALA A 90 -2.99 -17.30 -35.25
C ALA A 90 -1.57 -16.71 -35.31
N ALA A 91 -1.36 -15.63 -36.08
CA ALA A 91 -0.07 -14.94 -36.14
C ALA A 91 0.35 -14.36 -34.78
N VAL A 92 -0.59 -13.72 -34.07
CA VAL A 92 -0.36 -13.21 -32.71
C VAL A 92 -0.01 -14.37 -31.77
N ALA A 93 -0.80 -15.45 -31.75
CA ALA A 93 -0.54 -16.61 -30.91
C ALA A 93 0.82 -17.26 -31.20
N GLN A 94 1.19 -17.40 -32.47
CA GLN A 94 2.49 -17.94 -32.88
C GLN A 94 3.65 -17.06 -32.38
N SER A 95 3.55 -15.74 -32.54
CA SER A 95 4.59 -14.80 -32.08
C SER A 95 4.79 -14.86 -30.56
N TYR A 96 3.70 -14.97 -29.81
CA TYR A 96 3.71 -15.10 -28.35
C TYR A 96 4.36 -16.42 -27.92
N LEU A 97 3.95 -17.54 -28.53
CA LEU A 97 4.51 -18.86 -28.22
C LEU A 97 5.99 -18.97 -28.57
N SER A 98 6.43 -18.38 -29.68
CA SER A 98 7.84 -18.31 -30.05
C SER A 98 8.64 -17.52 -29.01
N SER A 99 8.15 -16.36 -28.60
CA SER A 99 8.78 -15.54 -27.54
C SER A 99 8.81 -16.28 -26.19
N ARG A 100 7.72 -16.98 -25.85
CA ARG A 100 7.61 -17.79 -24.64
C ARG A 100 8.63 -18.93 -24.62
N LEU A 101 8.85 -19.60 -25.75
CA LEU A 101 9.85 -20.66 -25.85
C LEU A 101 11.24 -20.12 -25.54
N THR A 102 11.63 -18.99 -26.15
CA THR A 102 12.90 -18.32 -25.87
C THR A 102 13.03 -17.96 -24.39
N ASN A 103 11.97 -17.40 -23.79
CA ASN A 103 11.97 -17.05 -22.37
C ASN A 103 12.12 -18.28 -21.46
N LEU A 104 11.46 -19.39 -21.79
CA LEU A 104 11.57 -20.65 -21.05
C LEU A 104 12.98 -21.24 -21.16
N GLN A 105 13.62 -21.16 -22.32
CA GLN A 105 15.02 -21.59 -22.49
C GLN A 105 15.97 -20.75 -21.64
N LEU A 106 15.76 -19.43 -21.57
CA LEU A 106 16.53 -18.55 -20.69
C LEU A 106 16.28 -18.87 -19.21
N LEU A 107 15.03 -19.12 -18.84
CA LEU A 107 14.65 -19.48 -17.47
C LEU A 107 15.22 -20.84 -17.07
N GLU A 108 15.22 -21.83 -17.95
CA GLU A 108 15.83 -23.14 -17.71
C GLU A 108 17.34 -23.01 -17.51
N LYS A 109 18.01 -22.19 -18.33
CA LYS A 109 19.46 -21.99 -18.27
C LYS A 109 19.91 -21.20 -17.04
N TRP A 110 19.18 -20.15 -16.66
CA TRP A 110 19.65 -19.17 -15.67
C TRP A 110 18.75 -19.00 -14.45
N GLY A 111 17.50 -19.47 -14.51
CA GLY A 111 16.46 -19.18 -13.52
C GLY A 111 16.84 -19.64 -12.12
N LYS A 112 17.44 -20.83 -11.97
CA LYS A 112 17.88 -21.32 -10.67
C LYS A 112 18.89 -20.36 -10.01
N ASN A 113 19.90 -19.92 -10.75
CA ASN A 113 20.94 -19.06 -10.22
C ASN A 113 20.40 -17.66 -9.92
N ALA A 114 19.56 -17.12 -10.81
CA ALA A 114 18.90 -15.83 -10.59
C ALA A 114 17.99 -15.85 -9.35
N TRP A 115 17.26 -16.94 -9.14
CA TRP A 115 16.40 -17.12 -7.97
C TRP A 115 17.22 -17.18 -6.67
N LEU A 116 18.31 -17.96 -6.64
CA LEU A 116 19.19 -18.04 -5.46
C LEU A 116 19.83 -16.68 -5.11
N LEU A 117 20.27 -15.93 -6.13
CA LEU A 117 20.82 -14.59 -5.92
C LEU A 117 19.75 -13.61 -5.38
N GLY A 118 18.53 -13.69 -5.91
CA GLY A 118 17.39 -12.93 -5.41
C GLY A 118 17.11 -13.23 -3.95
N ASN A 119 17.08 -14.51 -3.56
CA ASN A 119 16.88 -14.92 -2.17
C ASN A 119 17.99 -14.40 -1.25
N HIS A 120 19.25 -14.49 -1.67
CA HIS A 120 20.37 -13.92 -0.90
C HIS A 120 20.23 -12.41 -0.70
N GLY A 121 19.75 -11.68 -1.71
CA GLY A 121 19.43 -10.24 -1.58
C GLY A 121 18.33 -9.99 -0.54
N LEU A 122 17.24 -10.76 -0.59
CA LEU A 122 16.14 -10.67 0.37
C LEU A 122 16.59 -11.01 1.80
N GLU A 123 17.46 -12.01 1.97
CA GLU A 123 18.04 -12.34 3.27
C GLU A 123 18.89 -11.20 3.83
N ALA A 124 19.67 -10.52 2.98
CA ALA A 124 20.47 -9.36 3.38
C ALA A 124 19.60 -8.17 3.81
N GLU A 125 18.50 -7.91 3.08
CA GLU A 125 17.52 -6.88 3.44
C GLU A 125 16.84 -7.19 4.77
N LEU A 126 16.40 -8.44 4.97
CA LEU A 126 15.83 -8.92 6.24
C LEU A 126 16.79 -8.65 7.40
N GLN A 127 18.06 -9.08 7.27
CA GLN A 127 19.07 -8.89 8.31
C GLN A 127 19.37 -7.42 8.58
N ALA A 128 19.25 -6.53 7.58
CA ALA A 128 19.39 -5.09 7.79
C ALA A 128 18.23 -4.53 8.63
N LEU A 129 16.99 -4.90 8.28
CA LEU A 129 15.80 -4.48 9.03
C LEU A 129 15.77 -5.02 10.46
N GLU A 130 16.17 -6.28 10.66
CA GLU A 130 16.27 -6.87 12.01
C GLU A 130 17.30 -6.15 12.88
N ARG A 131 18.43 -5.73 12.30
CA ARG A 131 19.45 -4.95 13.01
C ARG A 131 18.94 -3.55 13.37
N GLU A 132 18.26 -2.88 12.45
CA GLU A 132 17.65 -1.57 12.68
C GLU A 132 16.58 -1.64 13.76
N LEU A 133 15.70 -2.64 13.70
CA LEU A 133 14.68 -2.90 14.72
C LEU A 133 15.34 -3.16 16.09
N ALA A 134 16.40 -3.97 16.14
CA ALA A 134 17.09 -4.23 17.40
C ALA A 134 17.79 -2.96 17.92
N ALA A 135 18.31 -2.09 17.06
CA ALA A 135 18.92 -0.83 17.46
C ALA A 135 17.88 0.15 18.02
N THR A 136 16.76 0.35 17.32
CA THR A 136 15.67 1.22 17.76
C THR A 136 15.03 0.74 19.06
N LYS A 137 14.85 -0.56 19.24
CA LYS A 137 14.40 -1.11 20.54
C LYS A 137 15.36 -0.76 21.68
N ARG A 138 16.67 -0.92 21.48
CA ARG A 138 17.66 -0.53 22.49
C ARG A 138 17.63 0.96 22.76
N GLU A 139 17.45 1.79 21.74
CA GLU A 139 17.33 3.24 21.91
C GLU A 139 16.09 3.60 22.74
N VAL A 140 14.94 2.99 22.44
CA VAL A 140 13.71 3.16 23.24
C VAL A 140 13.89 2.66 24.68
N ASP A 141 14.60 1.55 24.90
CA ASP A 141 14.85 1.04 26.26
C ASP A 141 15.86 1.91 27.05
N ILE A 142 16.70 2.70 26.37
CA ILE A 142 17.68 3.61 26.99
C ILE A 142 17.03 4.96 27.37
N VAL A 143 16.03 5.40 26.60
CA VAL A 143 15.32 6.68 26.76
C VAL A 143 14.15 6.53 27.72
#